data_AF-W7UU99-F1
#
_entry.id   AF-W7UU99-F1
#
_cell.length_a   1.000
_cell.length_b   1.000
_cell.length_c   1.000
_cell.angle_alpha   90.00
_cell.angle_beta   90.00
_cell.angle_gamma   90.00
#
_symmetry.space_group_name_H-M   'P 1'
#
loop_
_entity.id
_entity.type
_entity.pdbx_description
1 polymer ?
#
loop_
_entity_poly.entity_id
_entity_poly.type
_entity_poly.pdbx_seq_one_letter_code
_entity_poly.pdbx_strand_id
1 'polypeptide(L)'
;MSDMNDKELDELENEDEIENCITLTDDDGNEVSFEIIGTVEYKEHLYGVLLPWDDEDDEVVILEIIPGEDPEEDEFVSVDDDALLNEVFEEFKKNYDGEYEFE
;
A
#
# COMPACT_ATOMS: atom_id res chain seq x y z
N MET A 1 41.24 -17.17 -11.30
CA MET A 1 40.48 -17.71 -10.16
C MET A 1 39.83 -16.48 -9.55
N SER A 2 38.76 -15.96 -10.17
CA SER A 2 37.41 -16.55 -10.24
C SER A 2 36.89 -16.72 -8.82
N ASP A 3 36.00 -15.82 -8.44
CA ASP A 3 34.78 -16.01 -7.65
C ASP A 3 34.25 -14.58 -7.42
N MET A 4 33.45 -14.03 -8.34
CA MET A 4 31.98 -14.15 -8.34
C MET A 4 31.39 -13.94 -6.95
N ASN A 5 31.04 -12.69 -6.62
CA ASN A 5 29.67 -12.34 -6.25
C ASN A 5 29.49 -10.82 -6.38
N ASP A 6 29.55 -10.35 -7.63
CA ASP A 6 29.07 -9.04 -8.05
C ASP A 6 27.56 -9.20 -8.26
N LYS A 7 26.78 -8.80 -7.25
CA LYS A 7 25.31 -8.59 -7.22
C LYS A 7 24.87 -8.51 -5.76
N GLU A 8 25.35 -7.51 -5.06
CA GLU A 8 24.65 -7.04 -3.87
C GLU A 8 23.97 -5.73 -4.26
N LEU A 9 22.63 -5.78 -4.24
CA LEU A 9 21.73 -4.65 -4.06
C LEU A 9 21.76 -3.60 -5.17
N ASP A 10 21.14 -3.99 -6.29
CA ASP A 10 20.66 -3.08 -7.34
C ASP A 10 19.11 -3.11 -7.28
N GLU A 11 18.52 -2.66 -6.16
CA GLU A 11 17.06 -2.64 -5.97
C GLU A 11 16.51 -1.32 -5.42
N LEU A 12 17.27 -0.22 -5.42
CA LEU A 12 16.77 1.08 -4.98
C LEU A 12 17.16 2.21 -5.95
N GLU A 13 16.77 2.10 -7.23
CA GLU A 13 16.76 3.23 -8.16
C GLU A 13 15.34 3.44 -8.74
N ASN A 14 14.36 3.65 -7.87
CA ASN A 14 13.03 4.16 -8.26
C ASN A 14 12.57 5.28 -7.30
N GLU A 15 13.46 6.22 -7.00
CA GLU A 15 13.32 7.17 -5.89
C GLU A 15 12.56 8.47 -6.21
N ASP A 16 11.98 8.68 -7.41
CA ASP A 16 11.38 10.01 -7.72
C ASP A 16 10.08 10.03 -8.57
N GLU A 17 9.58 8.90 -9.10
CA GLU A 17 8.31 8.89 -9.88
C GLU A 17 7.32 7.78 -9.46
N ILE A 18 7.69 6.94 -8.48
CA ILE A 18 6.94 5.76 -8.01
C ILE A 18 6.67 5.86 -6.49
N GLU A 19 6.71 7.05 -5.89
CA GLU A 19 6.60 7.22 -4.43
C GLU A 19 5.27 6.70 -3.84
N ASN A 20 4.24 6.54 -4.68
CA ASN A 20 2.92 6.05 -4.26
C ASN A 20 2.58 4.66 -4.78
N CYS A 21 3.45 3.95 -5.52
CA CYS A 21 3.10 2.61 -6.02
C CYS A 21 3.84 1.52 -5.24
N ILE A 22 3.09 0.63 -4.60
CA ILE A 22 3.59 -0.48 -3.81
C ILE A 22 3.25 -1.81 -4.48
N THR A 23 4.21 -2.75 -4.49
CA THR A 23 3.95 -4.11 -4.95
C THR A 23 3.95 -5.04 -3.75
N LEU A 24 2.82 -5.71 -3.52
CA LEU A 24 2.65 -6.67 -2.43
C LEU A 24 2.59 -8.07 -3.01
N THR A 25 3.22 -9.02 -2.32
CA THR A 25 3.13 -10.44 -2.67
C THR A 25 2.14 -11.11 -1.73
N ASP A 26 1.10 -11.73 -2.29
CA ASP A 26 0.11 -12.48 -1.52
C ASP A 26 0.64 -13.88 -1.11
N ASP A 27 -0.09 -14.62 -0.26
CA ASP A 27 0.30 -15.95 0.26
C ASP A 27 0.50 -17.01 -0.84
N ASP A 28 -0.16 -16.85 -1.99
CA ASP A 28 0.02 -17.72 -3.16
C ASP A 28 1.29 -17.40 -3.97
N GLY A 29 2.03 -16.34 -3.61
CA GLY A 29 3.22 -15.87 -4.31
C GLY A 29 2.91 -15.02 -5.54
N ASN A 30 1.69 -14.48 -5.65
CA ASN A 30 1.30 -13.55 -6.70
C ASN A 30 1.68 -12.13 -6.30
N GLU A 31 2.40 -11.43 -7.18
CA GLU A 31 2.73 -10.02 -7.03
C GLU A 31 1.58 -9.16 -7.56
N VAL A 32 1.04 -8.29 -6.71
CA VAL A 32 -0.01 -7.35 -7.07
C VAL A 32 0.48 -5.93 -6.78
N SER A 33 0.37 -5.05 -7.77
CA SER A 33 0.78 -3.66 -7.64
C SER A 33 -0.42 -2.77 -7.35
N PHE A 34 -0.25 -1.86 -6.40
CA PHE A 34 -1.25 -0.94 -5.90
C PHE A 34 -0.71 0.49 -5.87
N GLU A 35 -1.59 1.47 -6.09
CA GLU A 35 -1.33 2.88 -5.89
C GLU A 35 -1.89 3.34 -4.53
N ILE A 36 -1.01 3.81 -3.64
CA ILE A 36 -1.33 4.50 -2.40
C ILE A 36 -1.92 5.87 -2.75
N ILE A 37 -3.24 5.95 -2.68
CA ILE A 37 -3.97 7.22 -2.87
C ILE A 37 -4.02 8.05 -1.58
N GLY A 38 -3.81 7.40 -0.43
CA GLY A 38 -3.52 8.10 0.83
C GLY A 38 -3.58 7.19 2.06
N THR A 39 -3.33 7.78 3.22
CA THR A 39 -3.32 7.08 4.50
C THR A 39 -4.22 7.77 5.52
N VAL A 40 -4.82 6.99 6.41
CA VAL A 40 -5.71 7.45 7.47
C VAL A 40 -5.23 6.88 8.79
N GLU A 41 -4.95 7.75 9.74
CA GLU A 41 -4.70 7.36 11.13
C GLU A 41 -6.04 7.29 11.88
N TYR A 42 -6.39 6.11 12.38
CA TYR A 42 -7.63 5.89 13.12
C TYR A 42 -7.41 4.94 14.30
N LYS A 43 -7.90 5.31 15.49
CA LYS A 43 -7.79 4.51 16.72
C LYS A 43 -6.36 4.07 17.08
N GLU A 44 -5.35 4.91 16.83
CA GLU A 44 -3.91 4.59 17.05
C GLU A 44 -3.33 3.56 16.06
N HIS A 45 -4.07 3.24 15.00
CA HIS A 45 -3.64 2.40 13.88
C HIS A 45 -3.56 3.24 12.61
N LEU A 46 -2.67 2.85 11.69
CA LEU A 46 -2.53 3.50 10.40
C LEU A 46 -3.14 2.60 9.32
N TYR A 47 -3.93 3.19 8.43
CA TYR A 47 -4.58 2.48 7.33
C TYR A 47 -4.18 3.10 6.01
N GLY A 48 -3.67 2.29 5.08
CA GLY A 48 -3.39 2.68 3.70
C GLY A 48 -4.59 2.42 2.82
N VAL A 49 -5.03 3.43 2.09
CA VAL A 49 -6.02 3.30 1.02
C VAL A 49 -5.27 3.13 -0.29
N LEU A 50 -5.48 1.99 -0.93
CA LEU A 50 -4.74 1.47 -2.06
C LEU A 50 -5.68 1.24 -3.24
N LEU A 51 -5.26 1.58 -4.44
CA LEU A 51 -5.99 1.31 -5.67
C LEU A 51 -5.23 0.25 -6.50
N PRO A 52 -5.83 -0.91 -6.81
CA PRO A 52 -5.16 -1.91 -7.65
C PRO A 52 -4.93 -1.39 -9.07
N TRP A 53 -3.76 -1.66 -9.64
CA TRP A 53 -3.44 -1.24 -11.02
C TRP A 53 -4.10 -2.11 -12.11
N ASP A 54 -4.42 -3.37 -11.79
CA ASP A 54 -4.89 -4.37 -12.75
C ASP A 54 -6.42 -4.53 -12.79
N ASP A 55 -7.13 -3.94 -11.83
CA ASP A 55 -8.59 -4.05 -11.74
C ASP A 55 -9.29 -2.92 -12.51
N GLU A 56 -10.24 -3.28 -13.38
CA GLU A 56 -11.11 -2.32 -14.10
C GLU A 56 -12.22 -1.77 -13.19
N ASP A 57 -12.42 -2.37 -12.02
CA ASP A 57 -13.30 -1.87 -10.98
C ASP A 57 -12.49 -0.92 -10.09
N ASP A 58 -12.87 0.36 -10.02
CA ASP A 58 -12.29 1.40 -9.16
C ASP A 58 -12.50 1.12 -7.64
N GLU A 59 -12.41 -0.15 -7.23
CA GLU A 59 -12.54 -0.60 -5.85
C GLU A 59 -11.22 -0.37 -5.11
N VAL A 60 -11.29 0.45 -4.06
CA VAL A 60 -10.14 0.67 -3.18
C VAL A 60 -10.01 -0.46 -2.17
N VAL A 61 -8.77 -0.88 -1.95
CA VAL A 61 -8.39 -1.82 -0.91
C VAL A 61 -7.85 -1.02 0.26
N ILE A 62 -8.31 -1.33 1.47
CA ILE A 62 -7.82 -0.70 2.69
C ILE A 62 -7.07 -1.75 3.50
N LEU A 63 -5.78 -1.50 3.73
CA LEU A 63 -4.92 -2.36 4.53
C LEU A 63 -4.44 -1.59 5.76
N GLU A 64 -4.32 -2.29 6.89
CA GLU A 64 -3.66 -1.76 8.08
C GLU A 64 -2.15 -1.79 7.85
N ILE A 65 -1.50 -0.65 8.10
CA ILE A 65 -0.05 -0.50 8.02
C ILE A 65 0.49 -0.65 9.44
N ILE A 66 1.32 -1.67 9.64
CA ILE A 66 2.07 -1.87 10.87
C ILE A 66 3.48 -1.30 10.65
N PRO A 67 3.79 -0.12 11.20
CA PRO A 67 5.08 0.51 10.96
C PRO A 67 6.21 -0.32 11.60
N GLY A 68 7.25 -0.60 10.81
CA GLY A 68 8.45 -1.32 11.20
C GLY A 68 9.52 -0.42 11.86
N GLU A 69 10.75 -0.93 11.98
CA GLU A 69 11.91 -0.08 12.33
C GLU A 69 12.29 0.86 11.18
N ASP A 70 12.04 0.43 9.94
CA ASP A 70 12.27 1.14 8.69
C ASP A 70 11.03 1.02 7.78
N PRO A 71 10.78 1.96 6.85
CA PRO A 71 9.62 1.93 5.95
C PRO A 71 9.59 0.70 5.02
N GLU A 72 10.74 0.08 4.78
CA GLU A 72 10.84 -1.18 4.04
C GLU A 72 10.36 -2.39 4.86
N GLU A 73 10.26 -2.26 6.19
CA GLU A 73 9.76 -3.28 7.11
C GLU A 73 8.28 -3.06 7.49
N ASP A 74 7.60 -2.08 6.89
CA ASP A 74 6.19 -1.86 7.13
C ASP A 74 5.35 -3.06 6.65
N GLU A 75 4.57 -3.66 7.55
CA GLU A 75 3.71 -4.79 7.21
C GLU A 75 2.30 -4.30 6.83
N PHE A 76 1.77 -4.80 5.72
CA PHE A 76 0.41 -4.51 5.27
C PHE A 76 -0.51 -5.68 5.60
N VAL A 77 -1.50 -5.44 6.46
CA VAL A 77 -2.40 -6.47 6.97
C VAL A 77 -3.83 -6.19 6.47
N SER A 78 -4.48 -7.22 5.94
CA SER A 78 -5.89 -7.14 5.54
C SER A 78 -6.80 -6.99 6.77
N VAL A 79 -7.75 -6.08 6.67
CA VAL A 79 -8.70 -5.77 7.74
C VAL A 79 -10.03 -6.48 7.44
N ASP A 80 -10.41 -7.46 8.28
CA ASP A 80 -11.69 -8.19 8.16
C ASP A 80 -12.90 -7.44 8.75
N ASP A 81 -12.69 -6.29 9.39
CA ASP A 81 -13.76 -5.54 10.06
C ASP A 81 -14.39 -4.49 9.13
N ASP A 82 -15.48 -4.84 8.45
CA ASP A 82 -16.22 -3.96 7.55
C ASP A 82 -16.61 -2.61 8.19
N ALA A 83 -16.95 -2.61 9.49
CA ALA A 83 -17.37 -1.39 10.16
C ALA A 83 -16.19 -0.42 10.30
N LEU A 84 -15.02 -0.95 10.68
CA LEU A 84 -13.78 -0.19 10.74
C LEU A 84 -13.38 0.32 9.35
N LEU A 85 -13.41 -0.53 8.33
CA LEU A 85 -13.11 -0.15 6.95
C LEU A 85 -13.98 1.02 6.48
N ASN A 86 -15.29 0.96 6.75
CA ASN A 86 -16.19 2.05 6.40
C ASN A 86 -15.90 3.33 7.19
N GLU A 87 -15.58 3.27 8.49
CA GLU A 87 -15.20 4.45 9.27
C GLU A 87 -13.91 5.10 8.74
N VAL A 88 -12.89 4.29 8.45
CA VAL A 88 -11.61 4.73 7.88
C VAL A 88 -11.82 5.35 6.51
N PHE A 89 -12.62 4.71 5.64
CA PHE A 89 -12.92 5.22 4.31
C PHE A 89 -13.73 6.52 4.33
N GLU A 90 -14.67 6.66 5.26
CA GLU A 90 -15.39 7.92 5.45
C GLU A 90 -14.46 9.04 5.93
N GLU A 91 -13.52 8.73 6.82
CA GLU A 91 -12.52 9.70 7.28
C GLU A 91 -11.54 10.07 6.16
N PHE A 92 -11.13 9.09 5.34
CA PHE A 92 -10.39 9.31 4.11
C PHE A 92 -11.16 10.28 3.21
N LYS A 93 -12.39 9.95 2.81
CA LYS A 93 -13.24 10.78 1.93
C LYS A 93 -13.46 12.21 2.44
N LYS A 94 -13.45 12.44 3.76
CA LYS A 94 -13.55 13.79 4.34
C LYS A 94 -12.25 14.58 4.22
N ASN A 95 -11.11 13.93 4.42
CA ASN A 95 -9.79 14.55 4.32
C ASN A 95 -9.28 14.60 2.87
N TYR A 96 -9.86 13.78 2.00
CA TYR A 96 -9.54 13.69 0.60
C TYR A 96 -10.26 14.78 -0.19
N ASP A 97 -9.48 15.66 -0.82
CA ASP A 97 -9.99 16.90 -1.45
C ASP A 97 -10.63 16.68 -2.84
N GLY A 98 -10.83 15.41 -3.25
CA GLY A 98 -11.70 15.06 -4.38
C GLY A 98 -11.01 14.87 -5.74
N GLU A 99 -9.75 14.45 -5.79
CA GLU A 99 -9.07 14.12 -7.06
C GLU A 99 -9.54 12.77 -7.67
N TYR A 100 -10.21 11.92 -6.89
CA TYR A 100 -10.73 10.59 -7.28
C TYR A 100 -12.22 10.49 -6.90
N GLU A 101 -13.06 10.08 -7.85
CA GLU A 101 -14.47 9.72 -7.62
C GLU A 101 -14.56 8.20 -7.44
N PHE A 102 -14.69 7.75 -6.19
CA PHE A 102 -14.96 6.34 -5.88
C PHE A 102 -16.45 6.05 -6.09
N GLU A 103 -16.80 5.18 -7.05
CA GLU A 103 -18.19 4.82 -7.41
C GLU A 103 -18.90 3.94 -6.36
#